data_AF-A0A662FX94-F1
#
_entry.id   AF-A0A662FX94-F1
#
_cell.length_a   1.000
_cell.length_b   1.000
_cell.length_c   1.000
_cell.angle_alpha   90.00
_cell.angle_beta   90.00
_cell.angle_gamma   90.00
#
_symmetry.space_group_name_H-M   'P 1'
#
loop_
_entity.id
_entity.type
_entity.pdbx_description
1 polymer ?
#
loop_
_entity_poly.entity_id
_entity_poly.type
_entity_poly.pdbx_seq_one_letter_code
_entity_poly.pdbx_strand_id
1 'polypeptide(L)' 'MEMSEKRYLGRSVETSIKSELKRVLGEDREALMFAEKVLEEYVHGGSRAVKRFLERLLEGEEGVGSSTEKG' A
#
# COMPACT_ATOMS: atom_id res chain seq x y z
N MET A 1 -13.40 19.46 -15.01
CA MET A 1 -12.17 19.59 -14.20
C MET A 1 -11.83 18.22 -13.67
N GLU A 2 -10.72 17.62 -14.08
CA GLU A 2 -10.23 16.39 -13.45
C GLU A 2 -9.84 16.72 -12.01
N MET A 3 -10.54 16.13 -11.03
CA MET A 3 -10.09 16.18 -9.64
C MET A 3 -8.87 15.28 -9.54
N SER A 4 -7.67 15.87 -9.60
CA SER A 4 -6.44 15.15 -9.28
C SER A 4 -6.58 14.60 -7.87
N GLU A 5 -6.67 13.28 -7.73
CA GLU A 5 -6.74 12.63 -6.42
C GLU A 5 -5.60 13.15 -5.54
N LYS A 6 -5.96 13.59 -4.33
CA LYS A 6 -5.00 14.09 -3.35
C LYS A 6 -4.09 12.93 -2.91
N ARG A 7 -2.81 13.01 -3.27
CA ARG A 7 -1.78 12.03 -2.86
C ARG A 7 -0.93 12.61 -1.73
N TYR A 8 -0.55 11.76 -0.77
CA TYR A 8 0.38 12.12 0.31
C TYR A 8 1.83 11.86 -0.06
N LEU A 9 2.08 11.15 -1.17
CA LEU A 9 3.41 10.84 -1.67
C LEU A 9 3.49 11.10 -3.18
N GLY A 10 4.60 11.73 -3.60
CA GLY A 10 4.90 11.92 -5.01
C GLY A 10 5.20 10.61 -5.71
N ARG A 11 4.83 10.50 -7.01
CA ARG A 11 4.99 9.27 -7.80
C ARG A 11 6.43 8.78 -7.91
N SER A 12 7.40 9.69 -7.97
CA SER A 12 8.82 9.34 -8.01
C SER A 12 9.27 8.66 -6.71
N VAL A 13 8.88 9.24 -5.57
CA VAL A 13 9.21 8.70 -4.25
C VAL A 13 8.54 7.34 -4.03
N GLU A 14 7.26 7.21 -4.39
CA GLU A 14 6.56 5.92 -4.33
C GLU A 14 7.27 4.83 -5.15
N THR A 15 7.71 5.18 -6.36
CA THR A 15 8.43 4.25 -7.25
C THR A 15 9.75 3.81 -6.62
N SER A 16 10.52 4.76 -6.07
CA SER A 16 11.77 4.45 -5.38
C SER A 16 11.56 3.53 -4.17
N ILE A 17 10.51 3.76 -3.37
CA ILE A 17 10.17 2.90 -2.25
C ILE A 17 9.78 1.50 -2.73
N LYS A 18 8.92 1.39 -3.76
CA LYS A 18 8.53 0.08 -4.34
C LYS A 18 9.74 -0.71 -4.84
N SER A 19 10.69 -0.06 -5.52
CA SER A 19 11.93 -0.71 -5.96
C SER A 19 12.75 -1.22 -4.77
N GLU A 20 12.85 -0.44 -3.71
CA GLU A 20 13.59 -0.82 -2.51
C GLU A 20 12.92 -1.97 -1.74
N LEU A 21 11.59 -1.95 -1.61
CA LEU A 21 10.82 -3.05 -1.03
C LEU A 21 11.04 -4.35 -1.78
N LYS A 22 11.00 -4.33 -3.12
CA LYS A 22 11.28 -5.51 -3.95
C LYS A 22 12.71 -6.01 -3.78
N ARG A 23 13.68 -5.11 -3.61
CA ARG A 23 15.08 -5.46 -3.40
C ARG A 23 15.31 -6.15 -2.05
N VAL A 24 14.62 -5.71 -1.00
CA VAL A 24 14.81 -6.20 0.37
C VAL A 24 13.93 -7.40 0.69
N LEU A 25 12.68 -7.41 0.22
CA LEU A 25 11.66 -8.40 0.56
C LEU A 25 11.33 -9.34 -0.61
N GLY A 26 12.05 -9.28 -1.72
CA GLY A 26 11.71 -10.02 -2.94
C GLY A 26 11.57 -11.55 -2.76
N GLU A 27 12.25 -12.12 -1.78
CA GLU A 27 12.16 -13.55 -1.44
C GLU A 27 10.97 -13.86 -0.50
N ASP A 28 10.51 -12.88 0.28
CA ASP A 28 9.35 -12.97 1.17
C ASP A 28 8.14 -12.28 0.51
N ARG A 29 7.43 -13.06 -0.31
CA ARG A 29 6.28 -12.56 -1.07
C ARG A 29 5.17 -12.01 -0.17
N GLU A 30 4.96 -12.60 1.00
CA GLU A 30 3.91 -12.15 1.92
C GLU A 30 4.27 -10.79 2.54
N ALA A 31 5.51 -10.65 3.04
CA ALA A 31 6.01 -9.39 3.56
C ALA A 31 6.02 -8.29 2.48
N LEU A 32 6.40 -8.63 1.24
CA LEU A 32 6.39 -7.68 0.13
C LEU A 32 4.96 -7.19 -0.18
N MET A 33 3.98 -8.09 -0.30
CA MET A 33 2.58 -7.71 -0.53
C MET A 33 2.04 -6.83 0.58
N PHE A 34 2.35 -7.17 1.84
CA PHE A 34 1.95 -6.36 2.99
C PHE A 34 2.57 -4.96 2.95
N ALA A 35 3.88 -4.86 2.68
CA ALA A 35 4.57 -3.59 2.61
C ALA A 35 4.05 -2.71 1.45
N GLU A 36 3.79 -3.31 0.28
CA GLU A 36 3.19 -2.60 -0.85
C GLU A 36 1.77 -2.10 -0.53
N LYS A 37 0.97 -2.90 0.20
CA LYS A 37 -0.37 -2.50 0.64
C LYS A 37 -0.33 -1.34 1.65
N VAL A 38 0.57 -1.39 2.63
CA VAL A 38 0.79 -0.28 3.58
C VAL A 38 1.20 1.00 2.85
N LEU A 39 2.08 0.90 1.85
CA LEU A 39 2.49 2.05 1.04
C LEU A 39 1.31 2.62 0.24
N GLU A 40 0.46 1.78 -0.35
CA GLU A 40 -0.74 2.21 -1.07
C GLU A 40 -1.69 3.01 -0.14
N GLU A 41 -2.00 2.47 1.03
CA GLU A 41 -2.85 3.15 2.02
C GLU A 41 -2.26 4.51 2.42
N TYR A 42 -0.94 4.59 2.58
CA TYR A 42 -0.26 5.85 2.86
C TYR A 42 -0.38 6.84 1.69
N VAL A 43 -0.13 6.39 0.46
CA VAL A 43 -0.18 7.23 -0.75
C VAL A 43 -1.55 7.91 -0.88
N HIS A 44 -2.63 7.18 -0.63
CA HIS A 44 -4.00 7.65 -0.86
C HIS A 44 -4.66 8.30 0.36
N GLY A 45 -4.25 7.96 1.59
CA GLY A 45 -4.91 8.46 2.80
C GLY A 45 -3.98 8.84 3.97
N GLY A 46 -2.67 8.81 3.75
CA GLY A 46 -1.65 9.15 4.72
C GLY A 46 -1.62 8.19 5.92
N SER A 47 -0.97 8.62 7.01
CA SER A 47 -0.82 7.81 8.22
C SER A 47 -2.14 7.35 8.84
N ARG A 48 -3.23 8.12 8.67
CA ARG A 48 -4.55 7.75 9.18
C ARG A 48 -5.17 6.57 8.42
N ALA A 49 -4.96 6.47 7.10
CA ALA A 49 -5.44 5.32 6.34
C ALA A 49 -4.65 4.07 6.68
N VAL A 50 -3.31 4.17 6.80
CA VAL A 50 -2.47 3.07 7.27
C VAL A 50 -2.94 2.56 8.63
N LYS A 51 -3.21 3.45 9.60
CA LYS A 51 -3.71 3.05 10.92
C LYS A 51 -5.01 2.24 10.81
N ARG A 52 -5.99 2.73 10.04
CA ARG A 52 -7.27 2.03 9.85
C ARG A 52 -7.11 0.68 9.14
N PHE A 53 -6.20 0.61 8.16
CA PHE A 53 -5.89 -0.64 7.48
C PHE A 53 -5.31 -1.68 8.46
N LEU A 54 -4.34 -1.28 9.28
CA LEU A 54 -3.75 -2.16 10.29
C LEU A 54 -4.76 -2.60 11.35
N GLU A 55 -5.65 -1.70 11.78
CA GLU A 55 -6.75 -2.04 12.71
C GLU A 55 -7.66 -3.12 12.11
N ARG A 56 -8.15 -2.94 10.87
CA ARG A 56 -8.98 -3.95 10.18
C ARG A 56 -8.28 -5.28 9.98
N LEU A 57 -6.99 -5.25 9.65
CA LEU A 57 -6.19 -6.47 9.50
C LEU A 57 -6.09 -7.25 10.82
N LEU A 58 -5.88 -6.56 11.94
CA LEU A 58 -5.82 -7.19 13.27
C LEU A 58 -7.18 -7.71 13.75
N GLU A 59 -8.26 -7.05 13.33
CA GLU A 59 -9.64 -7.49 13.60
C GLU A 59 -10.08 -8.65 12.68
N GLY A 60 -9.27 -9.02 11.68
CA GLY A 60 -9.57 -10.09 10.72
C GLY A 60 -10.55 -9.69 9.62
N GLU A 61 -10.80 -8.38 9.45
CA GLU A 61 -11.75 -7.83 8.48
C GLU A 61 -11.14 -7.60 7.08
N GLU A 62 -9.82 -7.62 6.96
CA GLU A 62 -9.12 -7.34 5.71
C GLU A 62 -7.98 -8.33 5.45
N GLY A 63 -7.82 -8.79 4.20
CA GLY A 63 -6.73 -9.67 3.78
C GLY A 63 -5.75 -8.94 2.87
N VAL A 64 -4.45 -9.19 3.06
CA VAL A 64 -3.34 -8.58 2.29
C VAL A 64 -3.37 -8.95 0.80
N GLY A 65 -4.11 -10.00 0.42
CA GLY A 65 -4.16 -10.55 -0.94
C GLY A 65 -5.28 -10.03 -1.86
N SER A 66 -6.12 -9.07 -1.45
CA SER A 66 -7.26 -8.64 -2.28
C SER A 66 -6.88 -7.52 -3.25
N SER A 67 -6.21 -7.87 -4.35
CA SER A 67 -6.19 -7.07 -5.58
C SER A 67 -5.75 -7.90 -6.80
N THR A 68 -6.69 -8.67 -7.36
CA THR A 68 -6.83 -8.86 -8.82
C THR A 68 -8.16 -9.56 -9.12
N GLU A 69 -9.26 -8.80 -9.19
CA GLU A 69 -10.38 -9.03 -10.11
C GLU A 69 -11.12 -7.71 -10.29
N LYS A 70 -10.67 -6.88 -11.23
CA LYS A 70 -11.53 -5.91 -11.91
C LYS A 70 -11.05 -5.72 -13.36
N GLY A 71 -11.87 -6.22 -14.29
CA GLY A 71 -12.19 -5.61 -15.59
C GLY A 71 -11.20 -5.84 -16.71
#